data_AF-A0A2G9TR63-F1
#
_entry.id   AF-A0A2G9TR63-F1
#
_cell.length_a   1.000
_cell.length_b   1.000
_cell.length_c   1.000
_cell.angle_alpha   90.00
_cell.angle_beta   90.00
_cell.angle_gamma   90.00
#
_symmetry.space_group_name_H-M   'P 1'
#
loop_
_entity.id
_entity.type
_entity.pdbx_description
1 polymer ?
#
loop_
_entity_poly.entity_id
_entity_poly.type
_entity_poly.pdbx_seq_one_letter_code
_entity_poly.pdbx_strand_id
1 'polypeptide(L)'
;MDSFKDAPHTVLFEAEKGVAMGDKAMDRFNGRETSPRLEELEERQKTVEEGNAMLDTYTRDEAHTLSHELSKLNMRWSKFNDNIRIRRAVLEATQRSRSDFHTAFADFEDWLDRIGESVGELETLTANTQSLKDTAKRREWIQQHKSLEAELNAHEEVLKAVDEMGRKLGAGLESGKDRTEIQTRLDAMGQRWKDVRQAEGVVKLLIANLVANKRRISKTQALRPRSGNKNGRLKAYFTTGFMRTVLPGIQVREAVTNAHSFLMQHDLRPKLHRPGVLAEDDEDERKDVEQRRCGLQIHVDCEKLKEKWAELGVQFSDWDRAIHAAALRLQELERALAECQLHLSAVESEVEQLRPVERLRLEELKDARRHCESLTNRVADLRIHVDDANDAFMALKTALRVRTAALRNALADFGPSSEHFLNQSVSLPWQRAISKTNQLPYYIDHTTEKTQWEHPVWVEMAKELSQFNRVKFIAYRTAMKLRALQKRLCLDLVDIPMLEKCFSRLAGLSNEELPGLEVIFNLVAQDGQADQKHIALLLYDLIQIPRLVGEAAAFGGSNVEPSVRSCFETVRLAPTIGMAPFLDWMKQEPQSVVWLPVMHR
;
A
#
# COMPACT_ATOMS: atom_id res chain seq x y z
N MET A 1 -4.28 48.29 35.95
CA MET A 1 -3.78 48.69 37.27
C MET A 1 -2.89 49.89 37.02
N ASP A 2 -3.46 51.10 37.08
CA ASP A 2 -3.52 51.94 38.30
C ASP A 2 -2.09 52.34 38.70
N SER A 3 -1.68 53.60 38.83
CA SER A 3 -2.31 54.88 39.19
C SER A 3 -1.23 55.96 38.97
N PHE A 4 -1.54 57.19 38.55
CA PHE A 4 -1.56 58.45 39.35
C PHE A 4 -1.82 59.54 38.29
N LYS A 5 -2.95 60.29 38.24
CA LYS A 5 -3.39 61.41 39.09
C LYS A 5 -2.25 62.30 39.59
N ASP A 6 -2.03 63.42 38.90
CA ASP A 6 -2.19 64.76 39.51
C ASP A 6 -2.32 65.86 38.43
N ALA A 7 -3.33 66.69 38.62
CA ALA A 7 -3.61 67.91 37.87
C ALA A 7 -2.75 69.09 38.43
N PRO A 8 -2.74 70.30 37.83
CA PRO A 8 -3.95 71.12 37.76
C PRO A 8 -4.17 71.83 36.42
N HIS A 9 -5.45 71.84 36.01
CA HIS A 9 -6.09 73.00 35.35
C HIS A 9 -5.90 74.22 36.26
N THR A 10 -5.65 75.44 35.80
CA THR A 10 -6.56 76.35 35.05
C THR A 10 -5.73 77.63 34.80
N VAL A 11 -5.99 78.52 33.84
CA VAL A 11 -6.97 79.62 33.97
C VAL A 11 -7.13 80.28 32.59
N LEU A 12 -8.37 80.32 32.11
CA LEU A 12 -8.90 81.21 31.08
C LEU A 12 -8.75 82.67 31.50
N PHE A 13 -8.46 83.60 30.59
CA PHE A 13 -9.01 84.96 30.66
C PHE A 13 -9.09 85.60 29.27
N GLU A 14 -10.26 85.49 28.65
CA GLU A 14 -10.83 86.57 27.83
C GLU A 14 -11.56 87.57 28.75
N ALA A 15 -11.71 88.78 28.24
CA ALA A 15 -12.04 90.03 28.91
C ALA A 15 -13.38 90.09 29.66
N GLU A 16 -13.41 90.77 30.80
CA GLU A 16 -14.09 92.07 30.96
C GLU A 16 -13.90 92.68 32.38
N LYS A 17 -14.10 94.00 32.42
CA LYS A 17 -13.86 94.99 33.48
C LYS A 17 -14.43 94.63 34.86
N GLY A 18 -13.76 95.10 35.93
CA GLY A 18 -14.44 95.36 37.20
C GLY A 18 -13.56 95.55 38.44
N VAL A 19 -13.08 96.77 38.64
CA VAL A 19 -13.05 97.51 39.94
C VAL A 19 -12.25 96.93 41.14
N ALA A 20 -11.39 97.81 41.66
CA ALA A 20 -10.83 97.87 43.03
C ALA A 20 -9.55 97.07 43.35
N MET A 21 -8.41 97.75 43.27
CA MET A 21 -7.65 98.19 44.47
C MET A 21 -6.57 99.20 44.02
N GLY A 22 -6.29 100.30 44.71
CA GLY A 22 -6.68 100.62 46.08
C GLY A 22 -6.58 102.10 46.40
N ASP A 23 -7.25 102.43 47.50
CA ASP A 23 -7.20 103.72 48.18
C ASP A 23 -5.76 104.12 48.54
N LYS A 24 -5.27 105.17 47.87
CA LYS A 24 -4.34 106.18 48.40
C LYS A 24 -4.16 107.31 47.37
N ALA A 25 -5.24 108.06 47.16
CA ALA A 25 -5.17 109.42 46.63
C ALA A 25 -6.24 110.30 47.30
N MET A 26 -6.49 110.09 48.60
CA MET A 26 -6.89 111.21 49.45
C MET A 26 -5.61 111.95 49.84
N ASP A 27 -5.67 113.27 49.74
CA ASP A 27 -4.59 114.25 49.90
C ASP A 27 -3.61 114.39 48.74
N ARG A 28 -4.12 114.92 47.62
CA ARG A 28 -3.47 116.08 47.02
C ARG A 28 -4.47 117.03 46.33
N PHE A 29 -5.03 117.90 47.18
CA PHE A 29 -5.20 119.34 46.94
C PHE A 29 -5.92 119.74 45.64
N ASN A 30 -7.23 120.01 45.70
CA ASN A 30 -7.72 121.39 45.81
C ASN A 30 -6.77 122.45 45.21
N GLY A 31 -7.13 122.98 44.04
CA GLY A 31 -6.82 124.38 43.69
C GLY A 31 -5.92 124.62 42.48
N ARG A 32 -6.55 125.22 41.46
CA ARG A 32 -6.08 126.32 40.58
C ARG A 32 -5.17 125.94 39.40
N GLU A 33 -5.70 126.04 38.18
CA GLU A 33 -5.56 127.17 37.22
C GLU A 33 -4.19 127.10 36.51
N THR A 34 -4.01 127.02 35.18
CA THR A 34 -4.58 127.79 34.06
C THR A 34 -4.40 127.03 32.73
N SER A 35 -5.37 127.08 31.80
CA SER A 35 -5.28 126.46 30.45
C SER A 35 -4.37 127.27 29.49
N PRO A 36 -3.54 126.63 28.64
CA PRO A 36 -2.61 127.30 27.72
C PRO A 36 -3.26 127.80 26.41
N ARG A 37 -2.59 128.73 25.73
CA ARG A 37 -3.08 129.57 24.61
C ARG A 37 -3.13 128.83 23.25
N LEU A 38 -4.01 129.32 22.36
CA LEU A 38 -4.41 128.76 21.06
C LEU A 38 -3.29 128.28 20.11
N GLU A 39 -2.10 128.89 20.15
CA GLU A 39 -1.00 128.56 19.23
C GLU A 39 -0.47 127.12 19.41
N GLU A 40 -0.56 126.55 20.62
CA GLU A 40 -0.10 125.20 20.92
C GLU A 40 -1.01 124.10 20.30
N LEU A 41 -2.25 124.45 19.96
CA LEU A 41 -3.21 123.52 19.34
C LEU A 41 -3.01 123.39 17.83
N GLU A 42 -2.61 124.46 17.15
CA GLU A 42 -2.37 124.43 15.69
C GLU A 42 -1.13 123.60 15.34
N GLU A 43 -0.07 123.70 16.16
CA GLU A 43 1.17 122.95 15.93
C GLU A 43 0.98 121.42 16.12
N ARG A 44 0.08 121.04 17.03
CA ARG A 44 -0.32 119.64 17.25
C ARG A 44 -1.15 119.07 16.10
N GLN A 45 -1.96 119.89 15.44
CA GLN A 45 -2.77 119.43 14.33
C GLN A 45 -1.91 119.10 13.10
N LYS A 46 -0.88 119.91 12.85
CA LYS A 46 0.06 119.70 11.73
C LYS A 46 0.88 118.42 11.88
N THR A 47 1.33 118.10 13.10
CA THR A 47 2.08 116.86 13.37
C THR A 47 1.25 115.60 13.17
N VAL A 48 -0.07 115.67 13.41
CA VAL A 48 -0.98 114.54 13.17
C VAL A 48 -1.20 114.31 11.67
N GLU A 49 -1.30 115.37 10.87
CA GLU A 49 -1.45 115.25 9.41
C GLU A 49 -0.20 114.65 8.75
N GLU A 50 1.00 115.06 9.19
CA GLU A 50 2.27 114.48 8.71
C GLU A 50 2.40 112.99 9.10
N GLY A 51 1.93 112.60 10.29
CA GLY A 51 1.89 111.20 10.73
C GLY A 51 0.95 110.34 9.89
N ASN A 52 -0.22 110.88 9.51
CA ASN A 52 -1.19 110.16 8.69
C ASN A 52 -0.71 109.96 7.25
N ALA A 53 -0.02 110.94 6.66
CA ALA A 53 0.56 110.81 5.32
C ALA A 53 1.67 109.73 5.26
N MET A 54 2.41 109.55 6.36
CA MET A 54 3.44 108.52 6.45
C MET A 54 2.86 107.11 6.58
N LEU A 55 1.67 106.98 7.19
CA LEU A 55 0.90 105.73 7.28
C LEU A 55 0.33 105.28 5.92
N ASP A 56 -0.11 106.22 5.08
CA ASP A 56 -0.69 105.90 3.76
C ASP A 56 0.34 105.43 2.73
N THR A 57 1.61 105.83 2.85
CA THR A 57 2.68 105.39 1.93
C THR A 57 3.22 103.99 2.23
N TYR A 58 3.04 103.49 3.46
CA TYR A 58 3.58 102.21 3.93
C TYR A 58 2.61 101.03 3.83
N THR A 59 1.39 101.24 3.33
CA THR A 59 0.29 100.25 3.44
C THR A 59 -0.09 99.62 2.10
N ARG A 60 0.56 98.49 1.75
CA ARG A 60 -0.08 97.24 1.26
C ARG A 60 0.87 96.27 0.54
N ASP A 61 1.77 96.75 -0.32
CA ASP A 61 2.55 95.86 -1.20
C ASP A 61 3.67 95.11 -0.49
N GLU A 62 4.39 95.75 0.44
CA GLU A 62 5.37 95.05 1.28
C GLU A 62 4.69 94.09 2.25
N ALA A 63 3.56 94.46 2.86
CA ALA A 63 2.86 93.60 3.80
C ALA A 63 2.37 92.29 3.15
N HIS A 64 1.82 92.36 1.92
CA HIS A 64 1.39 91.16 1.19
C HIS A 64 2.60 90.32 0.71
N THR A 65 3.64 90.96 0.17
CA THR A 65 4.86 90.28 -0.29
C THR A 65 5.59 89.60 0.87
N LEU A 66 5.70 90.30 2.00
CA LEU A 66 6.31 89.81 3.23
C LEU A 66 5.46 88.68 3.84
N SER A 67 4.12 88.76 3.80
CA SER A 67 3.22 87.66 4.21
C SER A 67 3.38 86.41 3.34
N HIS A 68 3.57 86.56 2.02
CA HIS A 68 3.80 85.43 1.12
C HIS A 68 5.17 84.78 1.35
N GLU A 69 6.23 85.57 1.52
CA GLU A 69 7.56 85.05 1.87
C GLU A 69 7.59 84.43 3.28
N LEU A 70 6.86 85.01 4.24
CA LEU A 70 6.66 84.43 5.57
C LEU A 70 5.96 83.06 5.48
N SER A 71 4.95 82.93 4.63
CA SER A 71 4.22 81.67 4.41
C SER A 71 5.11 80.60 3.77
N LYS A 72 5.91 80.96 2.75
CA LYS A 72 6.92 80.05 2.15
C LYS A 72 7.95 79.60 3.18
N LEU A 73 8.45 80.54 3.98
CA LEU A 73 9.43 80.26 5.03
C LEU A 73 8.81 79.34 6.09
N ASN A 74 7.58 79.59 6.51
CA ASN A 74 6.87 78.77 7.49
C ASN A 74 6.62 77.35 6.95
N MET A 75 6.28 77.20 5.67
CA MET A 75 6.12 75.89 5.04
C MET A 75 7.45 75.12 4.93
N ARG A 76 8.56 75.80 4.60
CA ARG A 76 9.91 75.21 4.62
C ARG A 76 10.33 74.81 6.04
N TRP A 77 10.02 75.65 7.03
CA TRP A 77 10.28 75.39 8.44
C TRP A 77 9.51 74.17 8.95
N SER A 78 8.21 74.07 8.64
CA SER A 78 7.40 72.90 8.97
C SER A 78 7.97 71.63 8.34
N LYS A 79 8.29 71.65 7.04
CA LYS A 79 8.88 70.50 6.33
C LYS A 79 10.23 70.10 6.91
N PHE A 80 11.06 71.06 7.31
CA PHE A 80 12.34 70.82 7.97
C PHE A 80 12.14 70.13 9.33
N ASN A 81 11.22 70.63 10.15
CA ASN A 81 10.89 70.01 11.45
C ASN A 81 10.32 68.60 11.29
N ASP A 82 9.45 68.37 10.31
CA ASP A 82 8.91 67.04 10.00
C ASP A 82 10.03 66.08 9.58
N ASN A 83 10.95 66.52 8.71
CA ASN A 83 12.11 65.72 8.31
C ASN A 83 13.02 65.35 9.51
N ILE A 84 13.27 66.29 10.42
CA ILE A 84 14.04 66.00 11.64
C ILE A 84 13.30 65.00 12.54
N ARG A 85 11.98 65.16 12.69
CA ARG A 85 11.16 64.25 13.49
C ARG A 85 11.16 62.83 12.92
N ILE A 86 11.01 62.69 11.60
CA ILE A 86 11.09 61.39 10.89
C ILE A 86 12.48 60.79 11.04
N ARG A 87 13.55 61.57 10.82
CA ARG A 87 14.93 61.09 10.96
C ARG A 87 15.22 60.60 12.37
N ARG A 88 14.78 61.33 13.40
CA ARG A 88 14.92 60.90 14.80
C ARG A 88 14.18 59.59 15.06
N ALA A 89 12.94 59.47 14.59
CA ALA A 89 12.15 58.24 14.76
C ALA A 89 12.82 57.01 14.08
N VAL A 90 13.37 57.19 12.88
CA VAL A 90 14.11 56.12 12.18
C VAL A 90 15.38 55.73 12.94
N LEU A 91 16.17 56.70 13.40
CA LEU A 91 17.39 56.43 14.17
C LEU A 91 17.10 55.68 15.48
N GLU A 92 16.08 56.10 16.22
CA GLU A 92 15.64 55.41 17.44
C GLU A 92 15.17 53.97 17.14
N ALA A 93 14.43 53.76 16.05
CA ALA A 93 13.98 52.43 15.65
C ALA A 93 15.15 51.51 15.26
N THR A 94 16.12 52.02 14.49
CA THR A 94 17.34 51.26 14.12
C THR A 94 18.20 50.94 15.33
N GLN A 95 18.35 51.88 16.28
CA GLN A 95 19.09 51.65 17.52
C GLN A 95 18.45 50.54 18.36
N ARG A 96 17.13 50.58 18.55
CA ARG A 96 16.40 49.52 19.27
C ARG A 96 16.58 48.16 18.58
N SER A 97 16.33 48.10 17.27
CA SER A 97 16.49 46.87 16.49
C SER A 97 17.90 46.26 16.58
N ARG A 98 18.96 47.08 16.63
CA ARG A 98 20.34 46.61 16.84
C ARG A 98 20.55 46.07 18.25
N SER A 99 20.02 46.75 19.26
CA SER A 99 20.10 46.28 20.65
C SER A 99 19.41 44.93 20.81
N ASP A 100 18.19 44.80 20.27
CA ASP A 100 17.40 43.57 20.34
C ASP A 100 18.13 42.39 19.67
N PHE A 101 18.78 42.63 18.52
CA PHE A 101 19.60 41.62 17.86
C PHE A 101 20.76 41.16 18.73
N HIS A 102 21.55 42.09 19.30
CA HIS A 102 22.72 41.72 20.10
C HIS A 102 22.33 40.95 21.36
N THR A 103 21.22 41.31 22.01
CA THR A 103 20.69 40.57 23.15
C THR A 103 20.24 39.17 22.73
N ALA A 104 19.40 39.05 21.69
CA ALA A 104 18.92 37.75 21.22
C ALA A 104 20.05 36.83 20.72
N PHE A 105 21.08 37.41 20.08
CA PHE A 105 22.25 36.66 19.62
C PHE A 105 23.06 36.11 20.80
N ALA A 106 23.34 36.94 21.81
CA ALA A 106 24.08 36.52 23.01
C ALA A 106 23.31 35.44 23.80
N ASP A 107 22.01 35.62 24.00
CA ASP A 107 21.17 34.65 24.69
C ASP A 107 21.15 33.29 23.97
N PHE A 108 21.17 33.31 22.62
CA PHE A 108 21.25 32.10 21.81
C PHE A 108 22.63 31.44 21.86
N GLU A 109 23.72 32.21 21.85
CA GLU A 109 25.07 31.66 22.02
C GLU A 109 25.22 30.95 23.37
N ASP A 110 24.79 31.59 24.46
CA ASP A 110 24.82 30.99 25.79
C ASP A 110 23.96 29.73 25.88
N TRP A 111 22.81 29.72 25.21
CA TRP A 111 21.97 28.52 25.11
C TRP A 111 22.64 27.41 24.31
N LEU A 112 23.27 27.75 23.18
CA LEU A 112 23.93 26.79 22.30
C LEU A 112 25.10 26.09 23.00
N ASP A 113 25.85 26.82 23.82
CA ASP A 113 26.94 26.26 24.60
C ASP A 113 26.40 25.27 25.66
N ARG A 114 25.34 25.63 26.40
CA ARG A 114 24.71 24.74 27.41
C ARG A 114 24.14 23.45 26.81
N ILE A 115 23.44 23.55 25.68
CA ILE A 115 22.86 22.37 25.03
C ILE A 115 23.96 21.49 24.42
N GLY A 116 25.04 22.11 23.91
CA GLY A 116 26.22 21.40 23.42
C GLY A 116 26.90 20.58 24.51
N GLU A 117 27.11 21.15 25.69
CA GLU A 117 27.63 20.42 26.86
C GLU A 117 26.72 19.24 27.25
N SER A 118 25.41 19.47 27.32
CA SER A 118 24.44 18.44 27.71
C SER A 118 24.40 17.26 26.71
N VAL A 119 24.46 17.55 25.41
CA VAL A 119 24.52 16.51 24.37
C VAL A 119 25.86 15.76 24.43
N GLY A 120 26.97 16.48 24.63
CA GLY A 120 28.30 15.86 24.78
C GLY A 120 28.40 14.95 26.01
N GLU A 121 27.86 15.37 27.15
CA GLU A 121 27.76 14.52 28.35
C GLU A 121 26.96 13.24 28.04
N LEU A 122 25.80 13.38 27.41
CA LEU A 122 24.98 12.23 27.05
C LEU A 122 25.68 11.30 26.04
N GLU A 123 26.47 11.85 25.12
CA GLU A 123 27.31 11.08 24.21
C GLU A 123 28.35 10.26 24.97
N THR A 124 29.08 10.86 25.92
CA THR A 124 30.07 10.12 26.74
C THR A 124 29.42 9.02 27.58
N LEU A 125 28.25 9.29 28.17
CA LEU A 125 27.50 8.32 28.96
C LEU A 125 26.99 7.15 28.10
N THR A 126 26.50 7.44 26.90
CA THR A 126 25.98 6.42 25.96
C THR A 126 27.07 5.69 25.18
N ALA A 127 28.29 6.22 25.11
CA ALA A 127 29.45 5.49 24.58
C ALA A 127 29.89 4.34 25.52
N ASN A 128 29.66 4.47 26.82
CA ASN A 128 29.97 3.42 27.79
C ASN A 128 28.95 2.27 27.69
N THR A 129 29.29 1.26 26.88
CA THR A 129 28.40 0.12 26.60
C THR A 129 28.05 -0.72 27.84
N GLN A 130 28.85 -0.63 28.92
CA GLN A 130 28.64 -1.42 30.14
C GLN A 130 27.57 -0.82 31.06
N SER A 131 27.54 0.51 31.21
CA SER A 131 26.52 1.22 32.00
C SER A 131 25.13 1.14 31.36
N LEU A 132 25.09 0.96 30.03
CA LEU A 132 23.89 0.71 29.25
C LEU A 132 23.25 -0.67 29.49
N LYS A 133 23.89 -1.59 30.23
CA LYS A 133 23.26 -2.87 30.61
C LYS A 133 22.13 -2.67 31.63
N ASP A 134 22.24 -1.64 32.46
CA ASP A 134 21.26 -1.25 33.45
C ASP A 134 19.96 -0.73 32.80
N THR A 135 18.82 -1.29 33.20
CA THR A 135 17.50 -0.90 32.67
C THR A 135 17.01 0.44 33.20
N ALA A 136 17.45 0.88 34.38
CA ALA A 136 17.12 2.19 34.91
C ALA A 136 17.85 3.29 34.13
N LYS A 137 19.17 3.19 34.03
CA LYS A 137 20.02 4.16 33.30
C LYS A 137 19.63 4.31 31.83
N ARG A 138 19.32 3.20 31.15
CA ARG A 138 18.81 3.27 29.76
C ARG A 138 17.51 4.09 29.65
N ARG A 139 16.56 3.92 30.58
CA ARG A 139 15.29 4.66 30.53
C ARG A 139 15.51 6.13 30.79
N GLU A 140 16.36 6.44 31.75
CA GLU A 140 16.78 7.80 32.08
C GLU A 140 17.41 8.50 30.88
N TRP A 141 18.40 7.88 30.23
CA TRP A 141 19.10 8.47 29.08
C TRP A 141 18.21 8.59 27.83
N ILE A 142 17.30 7.64 27.60
CA ILE A 142 16.28 7.77 26.55
C ILE A 142 15.38 8.98 26.81
N GLN A 143 15.01 9.22 28.07
CA GLN A 143 14.16 10.34 28.43
C GLN A 143 14.91 11.67 28.33
N GLN A 144 16.18 11.71 28.74
CA GLN A 144 17.06 12.86 28.58
C GLN A 144 17.24 13.23 27.11
N HIS A 145 17.55 12.25 26.24
CA HIS A 145 17.64 12.47 24.78
C HIS A 145 16.36 13.10 24.22
N LYS A 146 15.18 12.60 24.62
CA LYS A 146 13.90 13.16 24.14
C LYS A 146 13.68 14.61 24.58
N SER A 147 14.11 14.97 25.78
CA SER A 147 14.05 16.36 26.25
C SER A 147 14.96 17.24 25.39
N LEU A 148 16.21 16.82 25.19
CA LEU A 148 17.19 17.55 24.38
C LEU A 148 16.73 17.70 22.92
N GLU A 149 16.18 16.65 22.32
CA GLU A 149 15.62 16.67 20.96
C GLU A 149 14.46 17.68 20.84
N ALA A 150 13.58 17.75 21.85
CA ALA A 150 12.50 18.73 21.88
C ALA A 150 13.01 20.16 22.02
N GLU A 151 14.00 20.39 22.88
CA GLU A 151 14.62 21.70 23.07
C GLU A 151 15.34 22.18 21.79
N LEU A 152 16.11 21.31 21.14
CA LEU A 152 16.77 21.62 19.86
C LEU A 152 15.75 21.98 18.78
N ASN A 153 14.65 21.23 18.68
CA ASN A 153 13.63 21.51 17.67
C ASN A 153 12.89 22.83 17.92
N ALA A 154 12.68 23.23 19.18
CA ALA A 154 12.05 24.51 19.51
C ALA A 154 12.94 25.71 19.14
N HIS A 155 14.26 25.59 19.25
CA HIS A 155 15.21 26.68 19.00
C HIS A 155 15.65 26.80 17.53
N GLU A 156 15.20 25.91 16.64
CA GLU A 156 15.42 26.02 15.20
C GLU A 156 14.84 27.31 14.62
N GLU A 157 13.66 27.74 15.08
CA GLU A 157 13.05 29.00 14.64
C GLU A 157 13.77 30.23 15.20
N VAL A 158 14.37 30.12 16.40
CA VAL A 158 15.19 31.19 16.99
C VAL A 158 16.47 31.38 16.18
N LEU A 159 17.15 30.29 15.79
CA LEU A 159 18.30 30.33 14.91
C LEU A 159 18.00 31.07 13.59
N LYS A 160 16.88 30.73 12.94
CA LYS A 160 16.45 31.38 11.69
C LYS A 160 16.17 32.87 11.89
N ALA A 161 15.50 33.23 12.99
CA ALA A 161 15.18 34.63 13.30
C ALA A 161 16.43 35.46 13.55
N VAL A 162 17.37 34.93 14.34
CA VAL A 162 18.66 35.58 14.65
C VAL A 162 19.50 35.72 13.37
N ASP A 163 19.55 34.70 12.52
CA ASP A 163 20.28 34.74 11.25
C ASP A 163 19.68 35.75 10.26
N GLU A 164 18.35 35.80 10.14
CA GLU A 164 17.66 36.77 9.30
C GLU A 164 17.86 38.22 9.79
N MET A 165 17.79 38.44 11.11
CA MET A 165 18.04 39.75 11.73
C MET A 165 19.50 40.19 11.52
N GLY A 166 20.45 39.27 11.69
CA GLY A 166 21.87 39.51 11.45
C GLY A 166 22.19 39.82 9.99
N ARG A 167 21.58 39.09 9.05
CA ARG A 167 21.73 39.35 7.60
C ARG A 167 21.15 40.71 7.19
N LYS A 168 20.00 41.11 7.73
CA LYS A 168 19.40 42.44 7.50
C LYS A 168 20.29 43.56 8.03
N LEU A 169 20.85 43.40 9.23
CA LEU A 169 21.79 44.37 9.80
C LEU A 169 23.07 44.47 8.98
N GLY A 170 23.63 43.33 8.53
CA GLY A 170 24.80 43.29 7.67
C GLY A 170 24.58 43.94 6.30
N ALA A 171 23.38 43.82 5.72
CA ALA A 171 23.03 44.45 4.45
C ALA A 171 22.94 45.98 4.54
N GLY A 172 22.49 46.52 5.69
CA GLY A 172 22.39 47.95 5.95
C GLY A 172 23.71 48.65 6.32
N LEU A 173 24.80 47.90 6.46
CA LEU A 173 26.14 48.43 6.70
C LEU A 173 26.87 48.63 5.36
N GLU A 174 27.31 49.86 5.11
CA GLU A 174 28.28 50.16 4.04
C GLU A 174 29.58 49.41 4.34
N SER A 175 30.19 48.78 3.33
CA SER A 175 31.27 47.79 3.48
C SER A 175 32.33 48.18 4.53
N GLY A 176 32.58 47.29 5.52
CA GLY A 176 33.51 47.56 6.61
C GLY A 176 33.72 46.34 7.54
N LYS A 177 34.62 46.53 8.52
CA LYS A 177 35.04 45.53 9.54
C LYS A 177 33.85 44.95 10.31
N ASP A 178 32.87 45.80 10.65
CA ASP A 178 31.70 45.41 11.45
C ASP A 178 30.79 44.43 10.69
N ARG A 179 30.66 44.61 9.36
CA ARG A 179 29.90 43.69 8.51
C ARG A 179 30.57 42.31 8.44
N THR A 180 31.89 42.28 8.30
CA THR A 180 32.65 41.02 8.30
C THR A 180 32.64 40.32 9.65
N GLU A 181 32.63 41.08 10.75
CA GLU A 181 32.57 40.55 12.11
C GLU A 181 31.22 39.89 12.42
N ILE A 182 30.10 40.56 12.09
CA ILE A 182 28.76 39.98 12.24
C ILE A 182 28.62 38.71 11.40
N GLN A 183 29.09 38.73 10.15
CA GLN A 183 29.03 37.56 9.28
C GLN A 183 29.84 36.38 9.85
N THR A 184 31.05 36.64 10.33
CA THR A 184 31.93 35.60 10.90
C THR A 184 31.30 34.97 12.15
N ARG A 185 30.66 35.78 13.00
CA ARG A 185 29.95 35.28 14.19
C ARG A 185 28.72 34.46 13.83
N LEU A 186 27.93 34.88 12.83
CA LEU A 186 26.80 34.12 12.31
C LEU A 186 27.24 32.77 11.75
N ASP A 187 28.32 32.75 10.97
CA ASP A 187 28.87 31.52 10.39
C ASP A 187 29.38 30.56 11.48
N ALA A 188 30.07 31.09 12.50
CA ALA A 188 30.55 30.31 13.64
C ALA A 188 29.39 29.71 14.47
N MET A 189 28.33 30.48 14.73
CA MET A 189 27.11 30.00 15.37
C MET A 189 26.44 28.90 14.54
N GLY A 190 26.32 29.11 13.22
CA GLY A 190 25.76 28.12 12.30
C GLY A 190 26.57 26.83 12.22
N GLN A 191 27.89 26.90 12.37
CA GLN A 191 28.74 25.71 12.44
C GLN A 191 28.55 24.96 13.77
N ARG A 192 28.57 25.67 14.91
CA ARG A 192 28.30 25.06 16.23
C ARG A 192 26.95 24.35 16.28
N TRP A 193 25.91 24.95 15.68
CA TRP A 193 24.60 24.31 15.55
C TRP A 193 24.66 22.95 14.84
N LYS A 194 25.40 22.87 13.73
CA LYS A 194 25.57 21.63 12.97
C LYS A 194 26.30 20.58 13.78
N ASP A 195 27.34 20.98 14.50
CA ASP A 195 28.15 20.07 15.32
C ASP A 195 27.29 19.44 16.44
N VAL A 196 26.47 20.24 17.13
CA VAL A 196 25.52 19.76 18.16
C VAL A 196 24.49 18.79 17.56
N ARG A 197 23.92 19.10 16.38
CA ARG A 197 22.99 18.21 15.68
C ARG A 197 23.64 16.89 15.26
N GLN A 198 24.91 16.91 14.88
CA GLN A 198 25.64 15.71 14.52
C GLN A 198 25.86 14.81 15.75
N ALA A 199 26.26 15.39 16.88
CA ALA A 199 26.45 14.67 18.14
C ALA A 199 25.12 14.04 18.63
N GLU A 200 24.00 14.78 18.58
CA GLU A 200 22.67 14.23 18.89
C GLU A 200 22.32 13.02 18.01
N GLY A 201 22.63 13.11 16.71
CA GLY A 201 22.43 12.00 15.78
C GLY A 201 23.22 10.74 16.14
N VAL A 202 24.45 10.89 16.64
CA VAL A 202 25.27 9.76 17.13
C VAL A 202 24.61 9.12 18.35
N VAL A 203 24.19 9.92 19.34
CA VAL A 203 23.49 9.43 20.54
C VAL A 203 22.22 8.66 20.16
N LYS A 204 21.43 9.21 19.23
CA LYS A 204 20.21 8.59 18.71
C LYS A 204 20.46 7.21 18.10
N LEU A 205 21.51 7.08 17.30
CA LEU A 205 21.91 5.82 16.68
C LEU A 205 22.38 4.80 17.72
N LEU A 206 23.19 5.21 18.70
CA LEU A 206 23.67 4.34 19.78
C LEU A 206 22.49 3.78 20.59
N ILE A 207 21.57 4.64 21.01
CA ILE A 207 20.35 4.24 21.74
C ILE A 207 19.50 3.28 20.89
N ALA A 208 19.28 3.59 19.61
CA ALA A 208 18.48 2.77 18.71
C ALA A 208 19.07 1.37 18.51
N ASN A 209 20.39 1.28 18.28
CA ASN A 209 21.09 0.01 18.11
C ASN A 209 21.01 -0.87 19.37
N LEU A 210 21.14 -0.29 20.55
CA LEU A 210 21.06 -1.01 21.82
C LEU A 210 19.64 -1.47 22.14
N VAL A 211 18.63 -0.63 21.90
CA VAL A 211 17.21 -1.01 22.03
C VAL A 211 16.84 -2.10 21.03
N ALA A 212 17.35 -2.03 19.79
CA ALA A 212 17.15 -3.07 18.78
C ALA A 212 17.84 -4.38 19.18
N ASN A 213 19.06 -4.33 19.71
CA ASN A 213 19.78 -5.50 20.20
C ASN A 213 19.07 -6.14 21.39
N LYS A 214 18.58 -5.34 22.35
CA LYS A 214 17.71 -5.83 23.43
C LYS A 214 16.40 -6.40 22.91
N ARG A 215 15.71 -5.77 21.94
CA ARG A 215 14.49 -6.32 21.32
C ARG A 215 14.76 -7.65 20.62
N ARG A 216 15.95 -7.86 20.06
CA ARG A 216 16.38 -9.16 19.51
C ARG A 216 16.56 -10.17 20.64
N ILE A 217 17.19 -9.80 21.75
CA ILE A 217 17.36 -10.64 22.96
C ILE A 217 16.01 -10.92 23.67
N SER A 218 15.09 -9.96 23.69
CA SER A 218 13.74 -10.12 24.24
C SER A 218 12.85 -10.92 23.29
N LYS A 219 13.06 -10.84 21.97
CA LYS A 219 12.43 -11.75 21.00
C LYS A 219 12.98 -13.17 21.15
N THR A 220 14.26 -13.36 21.48
CA THR A 220 14.81 -14.69 21.81
C THR A 220 14.34 -15.18 23.20
N GLN A 221 14.12 -14.31 24.18
CA GLN A 221 13.45 -14.68 25.45
C GLN A 221 11.94 -14.94 25.28
N ALA A 222 11.25 -14.24 24.39
CA ALA A 222 9.86 -14.52 24.00
C ALA A 222 9.74 -15.79 23.13
N LEU A 223 10.85 -16.21 22.52
CA LEU A 223 11.07 -17.55 21.98
C LEU A 223 11.48 -18.55 23.07
N ARG A 224 11.17 -18.31 24.37
CA ARG A 224 10.89 -19.42 25.28
C ARG A 224 9.90 -20.34 24.54
N PRO A 225 10.29 -21.57 24.18
CA PRO A 225 9.30 -22.52 23.74
C PRO A 225 8.42 -22.74 24.98
N ARG A 226 7.12 -22.47 24.86
CA ARG A 226 6.10 -23.22 25.61
C ARG A 226 6.31 -24.69 25.23
N SER A 227 7.30 -25.32 25.85
CA SER A 227 8.06 -26.49 25.39
C SER A 227 7.30 -27.81 25.60
N GLY A 228 6.23 -27.84 26.38
CA GLY A 228 5.54 -29.12 26.64
C GLY A 228 4.76 -29.71 25.45
N ASN A 229 4.34 -28.91 24.45
CA ASN A 229 3.23 -29.35 23.59
C ASN A 229 3.41 -29.11 22.07
N LYS A 230 4.58 -28.69 21.59
CA LYS A 230 4.78 -28.44 20.14
C LYS A 230 5.38 -29.64 19.40
N ASN A 231 6.32 -30.37 20.02
CA ASN A 231 6.86 -31.63 19.47
C ASN A 231 5.79 -32.73 19.40
N GLY A 232 4.95 -32.84 20.44
CA GLY A 232 3.78 -33.72 20.44
C GLY A 232 2.75 -33.35 19.38
N ARG A 233 2.51 -32.05 19.15
CA ARG A 233 1.58 -31.58 18.11
C ARG A 233 2.10 -31.82 16.69
N LEU A 234 3.37 -31.55 16.38
CA LEU A 234 3.90 -31.80 15.03
C LEU A 234 3.81 -33.29 14.66
N LYS A 235 4.14 -34.18 15.61
CA LYS A 235 4.00 -35.62 15.45
C LYS A 235 2.51 -36.03 15.36
N ALA A 236 1.64 -35.49 16.20
CA ALA A 236 0.21 -35.79 16.18
C ALA A 236 -0.52 -35.28 14.91
N TYR A 237 -0.17 -34.10 14.38
CA TYR A 237 -0.85 -33.53 13.22
C TYR A 237 -0.65 -34.37 11.96
N PHE A 238 0.53 -34.95 11.75
CA PHE A 238 0.80 -35.73 10.53
C PHE A 238 0.49 -37.22 10.72
N THR A 239 0.91 -37.82 11.84
CA THR A 239 0.70 -39.25 12.08
C THR A 239 -0.77 -39.56 12.43
N THR A 240 -1.51 -38.61 13.01
CA THR A 240 -2.90 -38.85 13.49
C THR A 240 -3.97 -38.21 12.61
N GLY A 241 -3.67 -37.16 11.84
CA GLY A 241 -4.64 -36.48 10.98
C GLY A 241 -4.96 -37.29 9.71
N PHE A 242 -4.05 -37.25 8.73
CA PHE A 242 -4.26 -37.83 7.41
C PHE A 242 -4.42 -39.37 7.44
N MET A 243 -3.58 -40.08 8.20
CA MET A 243 -3.65 -41.55 8.28
C MET A 243 -4.88 -42.08 9.02
N ARG A 244 -5.49 -41.31 9.94
CA ARG A 244 -6.68 -41.78 10.70
C ARG A 244 -8.00 -41.35 10.08
N THR A 245 -8.02 -40.30 9.28
CA THR A 245 -9.25 -39.76 8.67
C THR A 245 -9.41 -40.12 7.20
N VAL A 246 -8.32 -40.19 6.43
CA VAL A 246 -8.39 -40.39 4.97
C VAL A 246 -8.13 -41.85 4.60
N LEU A 247 -7.09 -42.49 5.15
CA LEU A 247 -6.76 -43.88 4.81
C LEU A 247 -7.88 -44.90 5.11
N PRO A 248 -8.63 -44.82 6.24
CA PRO A 248 -9.71 -45.77 6.50
C PRO A 248 -10.90 -45.64 5.54
N GLY A 249 -11.06 -44.49 4.87
CA GLY A 249 -12.08 -44.27 3.86
C GLY A 249 -11.69 -44.73 2.45
N ILE A 250 -10.41 -45.07 2.23
CA ILE A 250 -9.91 -45.53 0.93
C ILE A 250 -9.90 -47.06 0.92
N GLN A 251 -10.98 -47.66 0.41
CA GLN A 251 -11.20 -49.11 0.34
C GLN A 251 -10.43 -49.81 -0.80
N VAL A 252 -9.16 -49.45 -1.05
CA VAL A 252 -8.37 -50.04 -2.16
C VAL A 252 -8.20 -51.55 -2.01
N ARG A 253 -8.00 -52.04 -0.78
CA ARG A 253 -7.91 -53.49 -0.53
C ARG A 253 -9.22 -54.21 -0.84
N GLU A 254 -10.35 -53.64 -0.45
CA GLU A 254 -11.68 -54.21 -0.68
C GLU A 254 -12.05 -54.17 -2.17
N ALA A 255 -11.72 -53.08 -2.88
CA ALA A 255 -11.90 -52.99 -4.33
C ALA A 255 -11.09 -54.06 -5.08
N VAL A 256 -9.83 -54.28 -4.69
CA VAL A 256 -8.99 -55.36 -5.25
C VAL A 256 -9.56 -56.75 -4.92
N THR A 257 -10.05 -56.97 -3.70
CA THR A 257 -10.69 -58.23 -3.30
C THR A 257 -11.98 -58.49 -4.09
N ASN A 258 -12.82 -57.46 -4.26
CA ASN A 258 -14.06 -57.55 -5.02
C ASN A 258 -13.79 -57.83 -6.50
N ALA A 259 -12.79 -57.16 -7.10
CA ALA A 259 -12.38 -57.42 -8.47
C ALA A 259 -11.82 -58.84 -8.65
N HIS A 260 -10.99 -59.33 -7.73
CA HIS A 260 -10.56 -60.73 -7.75
C HIS A 260 -11.74 -61.71 -7.62
N SER A 261 -12.73 -61.41 -6.78
CA SER A 261 -13.92 -62.26 -6.64
C SER A 261 -14.74 -62.31 -7.94
N PHE A 262 -14.88 -61.17 -8.63
CA PHE A 262 -15.54 -61.07 -9.93
C PHE A 262 -14.80 -61.89 -11.00
N LEU A 263 -13.48 -61.74 -11.09
CA LEU A 263 -12.66 -62.50 -12.05
C LEU A 263 -12.69 -64.02 -11.82
N MET A 264 -12.96 -64.47 -10.59
CA MET A 264 -13.10 -65.89 -10.23
C MET A 264 -14.51 -66.45 -10.47
N GLN A 265 -15.54 -65.60 -10.50
CA GLN A 265 -16.93 -65.99 -10.73
C GLN A 265 -17.31 -66.07 -12.23
N HIS A 266 -16.52 -65.44 -13.11
CA HIS A 266 -16.76 -65.41 -14.54
C HIS A 266 -15.74 -66.29 -15.32
N ASP A 267 -16.21 -67.11 -16.27
CA ASP A 267 -15.30 -67.92 -17.12
C ASP A 267 -14.74 -67.06 -18.27
N LEU A 268 -13.55 -66.51 -18.05
CA LEU A 268 -12.89 -65.61 -19.02
C LEU A 268 -12.08 -66.37 -20.08
N ARG A 269 -12.14 -67.71 -20.12
CA ARG A 269 -11.34 -68.52 -21.05
C ARG A 269 -11.93 -68.53 -22.46
N PRO A 270 -11.11 -68.60 -23.52
CA PRO A 270 -11.60 -68.89 -24.86
C PRO A 270 -12.23 -70.28 -24.91
N LYS A 271 -13.43 -70.42 -25.50
CA LYS A 271 -14.02 -71.74 -25.76
C LYS A 271 -13.09 -72.52 -26.71
N LEU A 272 -12.71 -73.75 -26.35
CA LEU A 272 -11.80 -74.59 -27.15
C LEU A 272 -12.40 -75.09 -28.46
N HIS A 273 -13.73 -75.01 -28.62
CA HIS A 273 -14.43 -75.46 -29.82
C HIS A 273 -15.20 -74.30 -30.43
N ARG A 274 -14.94 -74.01 -31.70
CA ARG A 274 -15.72 -73.06 -32.51
C ARG A 274 -16.73 -73.87 -33.33
N PRO A 275 -18.03 -73.55 -33.32
CA PRO A 275 -18.91 -73.96 -34.41
C PRO A 275 -18.31 -73.43 -35.73
N GLY A 276 -18.40 -74.18 -36.83
CA GLY A 276 -17.68 -73.88 -38.06
C GLY A 276 -17.90 -72.46 -38.60
N VAL A 277 -17.00 -71.99 -39.47
CA VAL A 277 -16.88 -70.64 -40.07
C VAL A 277 -18.17 -70.07 -40.73
N LEU A 278 -19.24 -70.88 -40.80
CA LEU A 278 -20.53 -70.55 -41.41
C LEU A 278 -21.68 -70.44 -40.40
N ALA A 279 -21.43 -70.57 -39.09
CA ALA A 279 -22.45 -70.30 -38.07
C ALA A 279 -22.62 -68.77 -37.92
N GLU A 280 -23.85 -68.27 -37.88
CA GLU A 280 -24.11 -66.86 -37.61
C GLU A 280 -23.59 -66.51 -36.21
N ASP A 281 -22.93 -65.35 -36.05
CA ASP A 281 -22.45 -64.87 -34.75
C ASP A 281 -23.63 -64.76 -33.78
N ASP A 282 -23.83 -65.75 -32.92
CA ASP A 282 -24.85 -65.72 -31.88
C ASP A 282 -24.61 -64.51 -30.96
N GLU A 283 -25.68 -63.80 -30.55
CA GLU A 283 -25.57 -62.66 -29.62
C GLU A 283 -24.82 -63.02 -28.34
N ASP A 284 -24.89 -64.28 -27.92
CA ASP A 284 -24.24 -64.78 -26.72
C ASP A 284 -22.72 -64.91 -26.89
N GLU A 285 -22.21 -65.18 -28.10
CA GLU A 285 -20.77 -65.15 -28.35
C GLU A 285 -20.22 -63.72 -28.31
N ARG A 286 -20.97 -62.73 -28.79
CA ARG A 286 -20.59 -61.31 -28.67
C ARG A 286 -20.56 -60.86 -27.20
N LYS A 287 -21.54 -61.29 -26.39
CA LYS A 287 -21.57 -61.03 -24.94
C LYS A 287 -20.39 -61.70 -24.22
N ASP A 288 -20.02 -62.93 -24.60
CA ASP A 288 -18.86 -63.65 -24.05
C ASP A 288 -17.52 -62.97 -24.41
N VAL A 289 -17.37 -62.45 -25.64
CA VAL A 289 -16.19 -61.67 -26.04
C VAL A 289 -16.08 -60.37 -25.24
N GLU A 290 -17.19 -59.65 -25.08
CA GLU A 290 -17.23 -58.40 -24.34
C GLU A 290 -16.95 -58.60 -22.84
N GLN A 291 -17.52 -59.64 -22.22
CA GLN A 291 -17.21 -59.99 -20.83
C GLN A 291 -15.73 -60.34 -20.62
N ARG A 292 -15.10 -61.04 -21.57
CA ARG A 292 -13.66 -61.31 -21.54
C ARG A 292 -12.83 -60.03 -21.62
N ARG A 293 -13.21 -59.11 -22.51
CA ARG A 293 -12.56 -57.79 -22.64
C ARG A 293 -12.65 -56.99 -21.35
N CYS A 294 -13.84 -56.93 -20.74
CA CYS A 294 -14.05 -56.27 -19.46
C CYS A 294 -13.26 -56.94 -18.32
N GLY A 295 -13.21 -58.28 -18.25
CA GLY A 295 -12.44 -59.00 -17.24
C GLY A 295 -10.93 -58.77 -17.35
N LEU A 296 -10.38 -58.80 -18.57
CA LEU A 296 -8.96 -58.46 -18.82
C LEU A 296 -8.65 -57.02 -18.41
N GLN A 297 -9.54 -56.08 -18.72
CA GLN A 297 -9.39 -54.67 -18.35
C GLN A 297 -9.41 -54.50 -16.81
N ILE A 298 -10.36 -55.12 -16.12
CA ILE A 298 -10.45 -55.12 -14.65
C ILE A 298 -9.17 -55.67 -14.02
N HIS A 299 -8.61 -56.76 -14.56
CA HIS A 299 -7.36 -57.34 -14.07
C HIS A 299 -6.19 -56.36 -14.24
N VAL A 300 -6.02 -55.77 -15.42
CA VAL A 300 -4.96 -54.79 -15.71
C VAL A 300 -5.07 -53.57 -14.80
N ASP A 301 -6.29 -53.07 -14.57
CA ASP A 301 -6.51 -51.91 -13.72
C ASP A 301 -6.29 -52.23 -12.24
N CYS A 302 -6.58 -53.46 -11.80
CA CYS A 302 -6.27 -53.92 -10.44
C CYS A 302 -4.78 -54.03 -10.17
N GLU A 303 -3.98 -54.55 -11.11
CA GLU A 303 -2.52 -54.60 -10.96
C GLU A 303 -1.92 -53.19 -10.89
N LYS A 304 -2.36 -52.27 -11.76
CA LYS A 304 -1.96 -50.86 -11.70
C LYS A 304 -2.34 -50.19 -10.38
N LEU A 305 -3.52 -50.53 -9.83
CA LEU A 305 -3.97 -50.00 -8.55
C LEU A 305 -3.11 -50.51 -7.38
N LYS A 306 -2.71 -51.80 -7.41
CA LYS A 306 -1.79 -52.39 -6.43
C LYS A 306 -0.42 -51.71 -6.47
N GLU A 307 0.14 -51.50 -7.66
CA GLU A 307 1.44 -50.83 -7.85
C GLU A 307 1.41 -49.40 -7.29
N LYS A 308 0.42 -48.59 -7.71
CA LYS A 308 0.26 -47.21 -7.21
C LYS A 308 0.04 -47.14 -5.70
N TRP A 309 -0.68 -48.10 -5.14
CA TRP A 309 -0.90 -48.18 -3.69
C TRP A 309 0.41 -48.51 -2.93
N ALA A 310 1.26 -49.38 -3.50
CA ALA A 310 2.56 -49.67 -2.94
C ALA A 310 3.50 -48.45 -3.00
N GLU A 311 3.54 -47.74 -4.14
CA GLU A 311 4.29 -46.49 -4.30
C GLU A 311 3.86 -45.44 -3.28
N LEU A 312 2.56 -45.26 -3.10
CA LEU A 312 2.00 -44.34 -2.11
C LEU A 312 2.43 -44.72 -0.68
N GLY A 313 2.47 -46.02 -0.36
CA GLY A 313 2.98 -46.52 0.93
C GLY A 313 4.45 -46.18 1.19
N VAL A 314 5.30 -46.25 0.15
CA VAL A 314 6.71 -45.83 0.24
C VAL A 314 6.81 -44.32 0.49
N GLN A 315 6.04 -43.52 -0.24
CA GLN A 315 6.00 -42.06 -0.05
C GLN A 315 5.57 -41.66 1.36
N PHE A 316 4.56 -42.34 1.94
CA PHE A 316 4.16 -42.11 3.33
C PHE A 316 5.29 -42.40 4.31
N SER A 317 6.03 -43.49 4.09
CA SER A 317 7.16 -43.88 4.95
C SER A 317 8.28 -42.84 4.90
N ASP A 318 8.55 -42.29 3.71
CA ASP A 318 9.54 -41.23 3.54
C ASP A 318 9.09 -39.90 4.17
N TRP A 319 7.80 -39.57 4.09
CA TRP A 319 7.25 -38.39 4.76
C TRP A 319 7.34 -38.51 6.28
N ASP A 320 7.01 -39.68 6.83
CA ASP A 320 7.12 -39.95 8.26
C ASP A 320 8.58 -39.82 8.73
N ARG A 321 9.54 -40.40 7.98
CA ARG A 321 10.98 -40.25 8.25
C ARG A 321 11.42 -38.78 8.23
N ALA A 322 10.95 -38.00 7.26
CA ALA A 322 11.29 -36.58 7.15
C ALA A 322 10.75 -35.75 8.33
N ILE A 323 9.57 -36.09 8.84
CA ILE A 323 8.95 -35.41 9.99
C ILE A 323 9.67 -35.78 11.28
N HIS A 324 10.01 -37.05 11.46
CA HIS A 324 10.85 -37.50 12.58
C HIS A 324 12.20 -36.77 12.59
N ALA A 325 12.86 -36.65 11.44
CA ALA A 325 14.11 -35.90 11.32
C ALA A 325 13.97 -34.40 11.61
N ALA A 326 12.83 -33.79 11.27
CA ALA A 326 12.55 -32.39 11.61
C ALA A 326 12.28 -32.19 13.11
N ALA A 327 11.56 -33.13 13.74
CA ALA A 327 11.31 -33.11 15.17
C ALA A 327 12.62 -33.27 15.98
N LEU A 328 13.53 -34.14 15.54
CA LEU A 328 14.83 -34.32 16.18
C LEU A 328 15.67 -33.03 16.15
N ARG A 329 15.75 -32.36 15.00
CA ARG A 329 16.48 -31.08 14.86
C ARG A 329 15.88 -29.97 15.75
N LEU A 330 14.56 -29.96 15.93
CA LEU A 330 13.90 -29.02 16.81
C LEU A 330 14.24 -29.32 18.28
N GLN A 331 14.26 -30.59 18.66
CA GLN A 331 14.67 -31.03 19.99
C GLN A 331 16.14 -30.68 20.29
N GLU A 332 17.04 -30.85 19.33
CA GLU A 332 18.46 -30.46 19.46
C GLU A 332 18.60 -28.96 19.71
N LEU A 333 17.86 -28.12 18.98
CA LEU A 333 17.81 -26.68 19.22
C LEU A 333 17.25 -26.33 20.59
N GLU A 334 16.16 -26.99 21.02
CA GLU A 334 15.58 -26.78 22.35
C GLU A 334 16.58 -27.14 23.47
N ARG A 335 17.34 -28.23 23.31
CA ARG A 335 18.39 -28.64 24.24
C ARG A 335 19.52 -27.60 24.31
N ALA A 336 20.08 -27.21 23.16
CA ALA A 336 21.19 -26.26 23.09
C ALA A 336 20.81 -24.88 23.67
N LEU A 337 19.59 -24.41 23.41
CA LEU A 337 19.08 -23.17 24.00
C LEU A 337 18.91 -23.27 25.52
N ALA A 338 18.45 -24.41 26.04
CA ALA A 338 18.30 -24.61 27.48
C ALA A 338 19.66 -24.61 28.20
N GLU A 339 20.66 -25.30 27.63
CA GLU A 339 22.04 -25.33 28.14
C GLU A 339 22.65 -23.92 28.11
N CYS A 340 22.59 -23.22 26.96
CA CYS A 340 23.08 -21.85 26.85
C CYS A 340 22.43 -20.91 27.87
N GLN A 341 21.10 -21.00 28.07
CA GLN A 341 20.40 -20.16 29.04
C GLN A 341 20.83 -20.43 30.48
N LEU A 342 21.05 -21.69 30.85
CA LEU A 342 21.50 -22.07 32.18
C LEU A 342 22.88 -21.48 32.49
N HIS A 343 23.83 -21.63 31.56
CA HIS A 343 25.18 -21.08 31.70
C HIS A 343 25.19 -19.55 31.68
N LEU A 344 24.37 -18.92 30.84
CA LEU A 344 24.23 -17.47 30.78
C LEU A 344 23.72 -16.91 32.12
N SER A 345 22.66 -17.51 32.65
CA SER A 345 22.06 -17.08 33.92
C SER A 345 23.04 -17.24 35.09
N ALA A 346 23.87 -18.28 35.07
CA ALA A 346 24.89 -18.52 36.09
C ALA A 346 26.03 -17.47 36.04
N VAL A 347 26.47 -17.06 34.85
CA VAL A 347 27.47 -16.00 34.65
C VAL A 347 26.89 -14.63 35.00
N GLU A 348 25.65 -14.34 34.60
CA GLU A 348 24.95 -13.09 34.94
C GLU A 348 24.82 -12.93 36.47
N SER A 349 24.40 -13.97 37.17
CA SER A 349 24.28 -13.95 38.64
C SER A 349 25.62 -13.72 39.33
N GLU A 350 26.72 -14.25 38.80
CA GLU A 350 28.06 -14.05 39.38
C GLU A 350 28.54 -12.61 39.17
N VAL A 351 28.29 -12.05 37.98
CA VAL A 351 28.59 -10.64 37.66
C VAL A 351 27.80 -9.69 38.55
N GLU A 352 26.52 -9.97 38.82
CA GLU A 352 25.68 -9.16 39.71
C GLU A 352 26.20 -9.11 41.16
N GLN A 353 26.89 -10.17 41.60
CA GLN A 353 27.44 -10.26 42.96
C GLN A 353 28.81 -9.57 43.12
N LEU A 354 29.44 -9.12 42.02
CA LEU A 354 30.74 -8.46 42.08
C LEU A 354 30.63 -7.05 42.67
N ARG A 355 31.47 -6.78 43.69
CA ARG A 355 31.60 -5.45 44.28
C ARG A 355 32.38 -4.52 43.32
N PRO A 356 31.99 -3.23 43.21
CA PRO A 356 32.78 -2.23 42.51
C PRO A 356 34.21 -2.15 43.05
N VAL A 357 35.20 -1.96 42.17
CA VAL A 357 36.63 -1.97 42.51
C VAL A 357 36.98 -0.91 43.56
N GLU A 358 36.30 0.23 43.53
CA GLU A 358 36.44 1.34 44.50
C GLU A 358 36.09 0.94 45.94
N ARG A 359 35.35 -0.16 46.13
CA ARG A 359 34.91 -0.67 47.43
C ARG A 359 35.75 -1.84 47.94
N LEU A 360 36.82 -2.21 47.24
CA LEU A 360 37.74 -3.28 47.62
C LEU A 360 38.96 -2.72 48.34
N ARG A 361 39.41 -3.40 49.39
CA ARG A 361 40.69 -3.09 50.06
C ARG A 361 41.86 -3.59 49.22
N LEU A 362 43.04 -2.97 49.40
CA LEU A 362 44.27 -3.35 48.70
C LEU A 362 44.62 -4.86 48.83
N GLU A 363 44.32 -5.45 49.99
CA GLU A 363 44.53 -6.88 50.25
C GLU A 363 43.56 -7.78 49.47
N GLU A 364 42.32 -7.32 49.23
CA GLU A 364 41.26 -8.06 48.54
C GLU A 364 41.39 -7.99 47.00
N LEU A 365 42.19 -7.08 46.46
CA LEU A 365 42.36 -6.91 45.01
C LEU A 365 42.95 -8.14 44.33
N LYS A 366 43.82 -8.89 45.03
CA LYS A 366 44.42 -10.13 44.47
C LYS A 366 43.38 -11.22 44.27
N ASP A 367 42.46 -11.37 45.21
CA ASP A 367 41.40 -12.38 45.14
C ASP A 367 40.30 -11.95 44.16
N ALA A 368 39.95 -10.66 44.12
CA ALA A 368 39.05 -10.12 43.11
C ALA A 368 39.58 -10.32 41.68
N ARG A 369 40.90 -10.14 41.46
CA ARG A 369 41.54 -10.43 40.18
C ARG A 369 41.42 -11.91 39.81
N ARG A 370 41.67 -12.83 40.75
CA ARG A 370 41.51 -14.28 40.52
C ARG A 370 40.06 -14.65 40.18
N HIS A 371 39.08 -14.02 40.83
CA HIS A 371 37.67 -14.19 40.49
C HIS A 371 37.34 -13.69 39.08
N CYS A 372 37.89 -12.55 38.66
CA CYS A 372 37.74 -12.06 37.28
C CYS A 372 38.39 -13.00 36.25
N GLU A 373 39.55 -13.58 36.57
CA GLU A 373 40.22 -14.58 35.72
C GLU A 373 39.37 -15.86 35.61
N SER A 374 38.77 -16.33 36.72
CA SER A 374 37.84 -17.47 36.72
C SER A 374 36.56 -17.18 35.92
N LEU A 375 35.99 -16.00 36.08
CA LEU A 375 34.83 -15.54 35.30
C LEU A 375 35.15 -15.48 33.80
N THR A 376 36.37 -15.07 33.43
CA THR A 376 36.81 -15.05 32.04
C THR A 376 36.79 -16.46 31.42
N ASN A 377 37.22 -17.48 32.16
CA ASN A 377 37.14 -18.87 31.70
C ASN A 377 35.68 -19.33 31.55
N ARG A 378 34.80 -19.01 32.51
CA ARG A 378 33.37 -19.35 32.43
C ARG A 378 32.64 -18.65 31.29
N VAL A 379 33.04 -17.42 30.95
CA VAL A 379 32.53 -16.69 29.77
C VAL A 379 33.01 -17.36 28.48
N ALA A 380 34.22 -17.93 28.46
CA ALA A 380 34.70 -18.73 27.34
C ALA A 380 33.88 -20.03 27.19
N ASP A 381 33.52 -20.71 28.28
CA ASP A 381 32.65 -21.89 28.24
C ASP A 381 31.22 -21.54 27.77
N LEU A 382 30.67 -20.42 28.24
CA LEU A 382 29.37 -19.91 27.78
C LEU A 382 29.36 -19.67 26.27
N ARG A 383 30.47 -19.18 25.70
CA ARG A 383 30.59 -18.97 24.26
C ARG A 383 30.39 -20.25 23.46
N ILE A 384 30.90 -21.38 23.96
CA ILE A 384 30.72 -22.70 23.32
C ILE A 384 29.23 -23.04 23.24
N HIS A 385 28.48 -22.86 24.33
CA HIS A 385 27.04 -23.13 24.32
C HIS A 385 26.23 -22.17 23.42
N VAL A 386 26.68 -20.93 23.28
CA VAL A 386 26.10 -19.97 22.32
C VAL A 386 26.35 -20.43 20.88
N ASP A 387 27.57 -20.90 20.59
CA ASP A 387 27.95 -21.43 19.28
C ASP A 387 27.14 -22.70 18.95
N ASP A 388 26.99 -23.64 19.90
CA ASP A 388 26.15 -24.85 19.75
C ASP A 388 24.68 -24.51 19.43
N ALA A 389 24.11 -23.51 20.12
CA ALA A 389 22.74 -23.06 19.88
C ALA A 389 22.58 -22.39 18.50
N ASN A 390 23.60 -21.63 18.07
CA ASN A 390 23.62 -21.02 16.74
C ASN A 390 23.73 -22.09 15.65
N ASP A 391 24.56 -23.10 15.82
CA ASP A 391 24.74 -24.20 14.88
C ASP A 391 23.46 -25.03 14.72
N ALA A 392 22.82 -25.40 15.84
CA ALA A 392 21.53 -26.10 15.82
C ALA A 392 20.44 -25.27 15.11
N PHE A 393 20.42 -23.95 15.32
CA PHE A 393 19.49 -23.05 14.64
C PHE A 393 19.77 -22.97 13.13
N MET A 394 21.04 -22.86 12.72
CA MET A 394 21.42 -22.81 11.31
C MET A 394 21.09 -24.11 10.58
N ALA A 395 21.29 -25.26 11.22
CA ALA A 395 20.92 -26.56 10.69
C ALA A 395 19.41 -26.65 10.44
N LEU A 396 18.58 -26.24 11.42
CA LEU A 396 17.13 -26.23 11.28
C LEU A 396 16.67 -25.25 10.18
N LYS A 397 17.24 -24.04 10.14
CA LYS A 397 16.93 -23.01 9.14
C LYS A 397 17.23 -23.50 7.72
N THR A 398 18.36 -24.17 7.52
CA THR A 398 18.74 -24.73 6.21
C THR A 398 17.76 -25.82 5.78
N ALA A 399 17.42 -26.75 6.67
CA ALA A 399 16.44 -27.79 6.41
C ALA A 399 15.04 -27.22 6.03
N LEU A 400 14.59 -26.17 6.72
CA LEU A 400 13.33 -25.49 6.40
C LEU A 400 13.36 -24.82 5.02
N ARG A 401 14.48 -24.18 4.64
CA ARG A 401 14.63 -23.58 3.31
C ARG A 401 14.53 -24.62 2.20
N VAL A 402 15.25 -25.74 2.33
CA VAL A 402 15.21 -26.85 1.37
C VAL A 402 13.79 -27.41 1.24
N ARG A 403 13.11 -27.68 2.38
CA ARG A 403 11.73 -28.19 2.36
C ARG A 403 10.75 -27.22 1.72
N THR A 404 10.90 -25.92 1.98
CA THR A 404 10.03 -24.90 1.38
C THR A 404 10.24 -24.82 -0.14
N ALA A 405 11.47 -24.96 -0.63
CA ALA A 405 11.75 -25.04 -2.06
C ALA A 405 11.13 -26.29 -2.69
N ALA A 406 11.29 -27.45 -2.06
CA ALA A 406 10.68 -28.70 -2.52
C ALA A 406 9.15 -28.61 -2.59
N LEU A 407 8.51 -28.02 -1.57
CA LEU A 407 7.06 -27.82 -1.56
C LEU A 407 6.59 -26.85 -2.65
N ARG A 408 7.34 -25.80 -2.95
CA ARG A 408 7.02 -24.89 -4.07
C ARG A 408 7.12 -25.60 -5.42
N ASN A 409 8.16 -26.40 -5.62
CA ASN A 409 8.31 -27.17 -6.86
C ASN A 409 7.17 -28.19 -7.02
N ALA A 410 6.85 -28.94 -5.96
CA ALA A 410 5.72 -29.87 -5.98
C ALA A 410 4.38 -29.17 -6.24
N LEU A 411 4.17 -27.96 -5.71
CA LEU A 411 2.97 -27.16 -6.00
C LEU A 411 2.94 -26.66 -7.45
N ALA A 412 4.10 -26.38 -8.07
CA ALA A 412 4.16 -26.02 -9.48
C ALA A 412 3.87 -27.22 -10.38
N ASP A 413 4.45 -28.38 -10.07
CA ASP A 413 4.34 -29.59 -10.88
C ASP A 413 2.97 -30.28 -10.72
N PHE A 414 2.37 -30.25 -9.52
CA PHE A 414 1.17 -31.02 -9.17
C PHE A 414 0.04 -30.18 -8.53
N GLY A 415 0.15 -28.85 -8.55
CA GLY A 415 -0.87 -27.98 -7.95
C GLY A 415 -2.13 -27.79 -8.81
N PRO A 416 -3.12 -27.01 -8.33
CA PRO A 416 -4.38 -26.76 -9.04
C PRO A 416 -4.20 -26.08 -10.41
N SER A 417 -3.07 -25.40 -10.60
CA SER A 417 -2.66 -24.79 -11.88
C SER A 417 -1.96 -25.78 -12.81
N SER A 418 -1.62 -26.99 -12.35
CA SER A 418 -0.95 -27.97 -13.19
C SER A 418 -1.99 -28.70 -14.04
N GLU A 419 -1.85 -28.58 -15.37
CA GLU A 419 -2.76 -29.20 -16.33
C GLU A 419 -2.57 -30.72 -16.46
N HIS A 420 -1.84 -31.36 -15.55
CA HIS A 420 -1.53 -32.80 -15.61
C HIS A 420 -2.79 -33.68 -15.61
N PHE A 421 -3.90 -33.23 -15.01
CA PHE A 421 -5.18 -33.93 -15.07
C PHE A 421 -5.73 -34.05 -16.50
N LEU A 422 -5.35 -33.13 -17.40
CA LEU A 422 -5.76 -33.15 -18.81
C LEU A 422 -4.96 -34.13 -19.66
N ASN A 423 -3.90 -34.77 -19.14
CA ASN A 423 -3.16 -35.81 -19.88
C ASN A 423 -4.04 -37.03 -20.19
N GLN A 424 -5.12 -37.25 -19.42
CA GLN A 424 -6.09 -38.32 -19.68
C GLN A 424 -7.10 -37.99 -20.80
N SER A 425 -7.04 -36.78 -21.38
CA SER A 425 -7.96 -36.36 -22.46
C SER A 425 -7.79 -37.16 -23.76
N VAL A 426 -6.66 -37.84 -23.94
CA VAL A 426 -6.38 -38.68 -25.10
C VAL A 426 -6.02 -40.10 -24.68
N SER A 427 -6.44 -41.07 -25.49
CA SER A 427 -6.04 -42.47 -25.34
C SER A 427 -4.78 -42.76 -26.15
N LEU A 428 -4.04 -43.79 -25.76
CA LEU A 428 -2.95 -44.32 -26.57
C LEU A 428 -3.45 -44.62 -28.01
N PRO A 429 -2.64 -44.35 -29.05
CA PRO A 429 -1.22 -43.93 -29.01
C PRO A 429 -0.99 -42.41 -28.91
N TRP A 430 -2.03 -41.62 -28.65
CA TRP A 430 -1.93 -40.16 -28.64
C TRP A 430 -1.48 -39.61 -27.29
N GLN A 431 -0.70 -38.53 -27.32
CA GLN A 431 -0.31 -37.76 -26.15
C GLN A 431 -0.62 -36.28 -26.34
N ARG A 432 -1.25 -35.65 -25.34
CA ARG A 432 -1.41 -34.19 -25.27
C ARG A 432 -0.11 -33.57 -24.72
N ALA A 433 0.31 -32.48 -25.34
CA ALA A 433 1.41 -31.65 -24.89
C ALA A 433 1.04 -30.16 -25.03
N ILE A 434 1.82 -29.27 -24.40
CA ILE A 434 1.61 -27.82 -24.46
C ILE A 434 2.86 -27.19 -25.06
N SER A 435 2.65 -26.35 -26.07
CA SER A 435 3.73 -25.62 -26.71
C SER A 435 4.30 -24.56 -25.78
N LYS A 436 5.62 -24.56 -25.59
CA LYS A 436 6.31 -23.61 -24.70
C LYS A 436 6.18 -22.16 -25.17
N THR A 437 5.97 -21.93 -26.47
CA THR A 437 6.01 -20.60 -27.08
C THR A 437 4.68 -19.86 -26.98
N ASN A 438 3.56 -20.54 -27.27
CA ASN A 438 2.23 -19.94 -27.35
C ASN A 438 1.23 -20.52 -26.34
N GLN A 439 1.66 -21.48 -25.50
CA GLN A 439 0.83 -22.14 -24.49
C GLN A 439 -0.42 -22.83 -25.08
N LEU A 440 -0.41 -23.15 -26.38
CA LEU A 440 -1.51 -23.88 -27.02
C LEU A 440 -1.27 -25.39 -26.92
N PRO A 441 -2.33 -26.18 -26.70
CA PRO A 441 -2.24 -27.62 -26.71
C PRO A 441 -1.95 -28.14 -28.13
N TYR A 442 -1.15 -29.19 -28.21
CA TYR A 442 -0.93 -29.98 -29.42
C TYR A 442 -0.89 -31.46 -29.06
N TYR A 443 -1.10 -32.31 -30.08
CA TYR A 443 -1.24 -33.75 -29.93
C TYR A 443 -0.15 -34.47 -30.73
N ILE A 444 0.45 -35.46 -30.11
CA ILE A 444 1.55 -36.27 -30.66
C ILE A 444 1.02 -37.68 -30.87
N ASP A 445 1.13 -38.19 -32.09
CA ASP A 445 0.87 -39.59 -32.41
C ASP A 445 2.17 -40.38 -32.28
N HIS A 446 2.24 -41.26 -31.27
CA HIS A 446 3.43 -42.10 -31.08
C HIS A 446 3.53 -43.26 -32.08
N THR A 447 2.49 -43.54 -32.88
CA THR A 447 2.57 -44.57 -33.94
C THR A 447 3.09 -44.03 -35.27
N THR A 448 2.75 -42.79 -35.60
CA THR A 448 3.14 -42.15 -36.87
C THR A 448 4.22 -41.07 -36.71
N GLU A 449 4.61 -40.77 -35.47
CA GLU A 449 5.57 -39.71 -35.10
C GLU A 449 5.18 -38.32 -35.61
N LYS A 450 3.88 -38.10 -35.84
CA LYS A 450 3.34 -36.82 -36.30
C LYS A 450 2.75 -36.02 -35.15
N THR A 451 2.80 -34.71 -35.30
CA THR A 451 2.12 -33.78 -34.40
C THR A 451 1.00 -33.06 -35.12
N GLN A 452 -0.06 -32.74 -34.40
CA GLN A 452 -1.20 -31.98 -34.90
C GLN A 452 -1.76 -31.05 -33.82
N TRP A 453 -2.39 -29.96 -34.26
CA TRP A 453 -2.98 -28.97 -33.37
C TRP A 453 -4.41 -29.31 -32.96
N GLU A 454 -5.10 -30.08 -33.80
CA GLU A 454 -6.48 -30.50 -33.57
C GLU A 454 -6.55 -31.80 -32.77
N HIS A 455 -7.58 -31.96 -31.94
CA HIS A 455 -7.78 -33.19 -31.18
C HIS A 455 -8.04 -34.38 -32.12
N PRO A 456 -7.45 -35.58 -31.90
CA PRO A 456 -7.60 -36.74 -32.79
C PRO A 456 -9.06 -37.12 -33.06
N VAL A 457 -9.88 -37.18 -32.00
CA VAL A 457 -11.32 -37.46 -32.11
C VAL A 457 -12.05 -36.41 -32.94
N TRP A 458 -11.64 -35.13 -32.87
CA TRP A 458 -12.24 -34.07 -33.71
C TRP A 458 -11.88 -34.25 -35.19
N VAL A 459 -10.62 -34.61 -35.49
CA VAL A 459 -10.19 -34.88 -36.88
C VAL A 459 -10.99 -36.03 -37.50
N GLU A 460 -11.20 -37.10 -36.74
CA GLU A 460 -12.06 -38.22 -37.16
C GLU A 460 -13.51 -37.77 -37.42
N MET A 461 -14.11 -37.06 -36.45
CA MET A 461 -15.47 -36.54 -36.57
C MET A 461 -15.61 -35.58 -37.77
N ALA A 462 -14.68 -34.66 -37.97
CA ALA A 462 -14.72 -33.72 -39.09
C ALA A 462 -14.68 -34.44 -40.45
N LYS A 463 -13.93 -35.54 -40.55
CA LYS A 463 -13.88 -36.39 -41.73
C LYS A 463 -15.23 -37.08 -41.98
N GLU A 464 -15.88 -37.60 -40.94
CA GLU A 464 -17.24 -38.16 -41.04
C GLU A 464 -18.24 -37.09 -41.47
N LEU A 465 -18.20 -35.90 -40.87
CA LEU A 465 -19.08 -34.78 -41.21
C LEU A 465 -18.95 -34.36 -42.68
N SER A 466 -17.75 -34.46 -43.26
CA SER A 466 -17.52 -34.11 -44.67
C SER A 466 -18.29 -35.01 -45.66
N GLN A 467 -18.68 -36.23 -45.25
CA GLN A 467 -19.45 -37.14 -46.09
C GLN A 467 -20.86 -36.60 -46.42
N PHE A 468 -21.42 -35.80 -45.51
CA PHE A 468 -22.71 -35.13 -45.72
C PHE A 468 -22.65 -34.02 -46.79
N ASN A 469 -21.46 -33.61 -47.25
CA ASN A 469 -21.32 -32.63 -48.34
C ASN A 469 -21.98 -33.08 -49.65
N ARG A 470 -22.29 -34.37 -49.80
CA ARG A 470 -23.04 -34.92 -50.94
C ARG A 470 -24.53 -34.50 -50.96
N VAL A 471 -25.07 -34.07 -49.82
CA VAL A 471 -26.47 -33.64 -49.71
C VAL A 471 -26.62 -32.27 -50.38
N LYS A 472 -27.41 -32.23 -51.46
CA LYS A 472 -27.60 -31.03 -52.29
C LYS A 472 -28.29 -29.89 -51.54
N PHE A 473 -29.30 -30.21 -50.73
CA PHE A 473 -30.04 -29.21 -49.96
C PHE A 473 -29.27 -28.81 -48.70
N ILE A 474 -28.97 -27.52 -48.60
CA ILE A 474 -28.07 -26.94 -47.61
C ILE A 474 -28.61 -27.12 -46.19
N ALA A 475 -29.88 -26.78 -45.94
CA ALA A 475 -30.48 -26.89 -44.60
C ALA A 475 -30.47 -28.33 -44.08
N TYR A 476 -30.84 -29.30 -44.93
CA TYR A 476 -30.78 -30.73 -44.60
C TYR A 476 -29.35 -31.22 -44.38
N ARG A 477 -28.40 -30.77 -45.20
CA ARG A 477 -26.98 -31.09 -45.02
C ARG A 477 -26.48 -30.64 -43.65
N THR A 478 -26.74 -29.37 -43.29
CA THR A 478 -26.35 -28.81 -41.99
C THR A 478 -27.03 -29.52 -40.83
N ALA A 479 -28.33 -29.83 -40.95
CA ALA A 479 -29.06 -30.57 -39.93
C ALA A 479 -28.50 -31.99 -39.73
N MET A 480 -28.18 -32.72 -40.80
CA MET A 480 -27.54 -34.04 -40.71
C MET A 480 -26.17 -33.98 -40.03
N LYS A 481 -25.34 -32.97 -40.36
CA LYS A 481 -24.06 -32.75 -39.70
C LYS A 481 -24.21 -32.50 -38.19
N LEU A 482 -25.13 -31.60 -37.82
CA LEU A 482 -25.37 -31.25 -36.43
C LEU A 482 -25.98 -32.42 -35.64
N ARG A 483 -26.87 -33.21 -36.26
CA ARG A 483 -27.42 -34.44 -35.64
C ARG A 483 -26.36 -35.51 -35.41
N ALA A 484 -25.44 -35.69 -36.37
CA ALA A 484 -24.31 -36.60 -36.21
C ALA A 484 -23.41 -36.16 -35.04
N LEU A 485 -23.11 -34.86 -34.95
CA LEU A 485 -22.35 -34.29 -33.84
C LEU A 485 -23.07 -34.47 -32.50
N GLN A 486 -24.38 -34.21 -32.46
CA GLN A 486 -25.20 -34.36 -31.26
C GLN A 486 -25.10 -35.78 -30.68
N LYS A 487 -25.24 -36.82 -31.53
CA LYS A 487 -25.11 -38.22 -31.13
C LYS A 487 -23.71 -38.57 -30.63
N ARG A 488 -22.68 -38.06 -31.31
CA ARG A 488 -21.28 -38.35 -30.97
C ARG A 488 -20.85 -37.71 -29.66
N LEU A 489 -21.44 -36.55 -29.32
CA LEU A 489 -21.25 -35.86 -28.04
C LEU A 489 -22.24 -36.32 -26.96
N CYS A 490 -23.09 -37.32 -27.24
CA CYS A 490 -24.16 -37.80 -26.37
C CYS A 490 -25.14 -36.70 -25.93
N LEU A 491 -25.22 -35.58 -26.66
CA LEU A 491 -26.16 -34.49 -26.41
C LEU A 491 -27.59 -34.87 -26.79
N ASP A 492 -27.78 -36.01 -27.47
CA ASP A 492 -29.08 -36.61 -27.75
C ASP A 492 -29.65 -37.38 -26.55
N LEU A 493 -28.80 -37.76 -25.59
CA LEU A 493 -29.20 -38.35 -24.30
C LEU A 493 -29.56 -37.29 -23.25
N VAL A 494 -29.30 -36.01 -23.55
CA VAL A 494 -29.61 -34.89 -22.67
C VAL A 494 -31.04 -34.45 -22.96
N ASP A 495 -31.94 -34.74 -22.01
CA ASP A 495 -33.32 -34.27 -22.09
C ASP A 495 -33.45 -32.82 -21.56
N ILE A 496 -34.56 -32.17 -21.94
CA ILE A 496 -34.85 -30.79 -21.54
C ILE A 496 -34.93 -30.65 -19.99
N PRO A 497 -35.58 -31.57 -19.25
CA PRO A 497 -35.62 -31.50 -17.78
C PRO A 497 -34.22 -31.54 -17.12
N MET A 498 -33.28 -32.32 -17.66
CA MET A 498 -31.90 -32.36 -17.15
C MET A 498 -31.15 -31.05 -17.44
N LEU A 499 -31.42 -30.39 -18.57
CA LEU A 499 -30.89 -29.05 -18.86
C LEU A 499 -31.47 -27.98 -17.93
N GLU A 500 -32.78 -27.98 -17.68
CA GLU A 500 -33.44 -27.04 -16.76
C GLU A 500 -32.81 -27.10 -15.35
N LYS A 501 -32.54 -28.31 -14.86
CA LYS A 501 -31.87 -28.54 -13.57
C LYS A 501 -30.41 -28.06 -13.55
N CYS A 502 -29.73 -28.08 -14.69
CA CYS A 502 -28.35 -27.58 -14.83
C CYS A 502 -28.31 -26.05 -14.93
N PHE A 503 -29.19 -25.43 -15.72
CA PHE A 503 -29.22 -23.98 -15.91
C PHE A 503 -29.76 -23.22 -14.70
N SER A 504 -30.73 -23.78 -13.96
CA SER A 504 -31.18 -23.21 -12.68
C SER A 504 -30.06 -23.05 -11.64
N ARG A 505 -28.97 -23.82 -11.74
CA ARG A 505 -27.79 -23.71 -10.88
C ARG A 505 -26.78 -22.63 -11.31
N LEU A 506 -26.86 -22.13 -12.55
CA LEU A 506 -25.91 -21.16 -13.14
C LEU A 506 -26.37 -19.69 -13.07
N ALA A 507 -27.46 -19.42 -12.32
CA ALA A 507 -28.06 -18.13 -11.96
C ALA A 507 -29.21 -17.61 -12.85
N GLY A 508 -30.34 -17.34 -12.18
CA GLY A 508 -31.20 -16.17 -12.47
C GLY A 508 -32.20 -16.23 -13.63
N LEU A 509 -32.25 -17.29 -14.42
CA LEU A 509 -33.30 -17.43 -15.44
C LEU A 509 -34.57 -17.99 -14.77
N SER A 510 -35.60 -17.14 -14.71
CA SER A 510 -36.88 -17.45 -14.05
C SER A 510 -37.56 -18.66 -14.67
N ASN A 511 -38.22 -19.39 -13.78
CA ASN A 511 -38.50 -20.82 -13.84
C ASN A 511 -39.81 -21.17 -14.54
N GLU A 512 -40.30 -20.38 -15.49
CA GLU A 512 -41.63 -20.59 -16.05
C GLU A 512 -41.58 -20.46 -17.58
N GLU A 513 -41.87 -21.60 -18.23
CA GLU A 513 -42.18 -21.77 -19.65
C GLU A 513 -41.00 -21.77 -20.64
N LEU A 514 -40.42 -22.96 -20.86
CA LEU A 514 -39.72 -23.27 -22.11
C LEU A 514 -40.67 -24.07 -23.00
N PRO A 515 -41.06 -23.53 -24.17
CA PRO A 515 -40.84 -24.32 -25.38
C PRO A 515 -40.60 -23.46 -26.65
N GLY A 516 -39.43 -23.56 -27.25
CA GLY A 516 -39.20 -23.15 -28.64
C GLY A 516 -38.46 -21.81 -28.86
N LEU A 517 -38.63 -21.23 -30.05
CA LEU A 517 -37.89 -20.07 -30.57
C LEU A 517 -38.04 -18.79 -29.72
N GLU A 518 -38.99 -18.75 -28.80
CA GLU A 518 -39.31 -17.60 -27.92
C GLU A 518 -38.17 -17.31 -26.94
N VAL A 519 -37.52 -18.35 -26.42
CA VAL A 519 -36.37 -18.20 -25.52
C VAL A 519 -35.20 -17.51 -26.23
N ILE A 520 -35.00 -17.81 -27.51
CA ILE A 520 -33.92 -17.22 -28.31
C ILE A 520 -34.10 -15.69 -28.40
N PHE A 521 -35.34 -15.20 -28.52
CA PHE A 521 -35.64 -13.78 -28.51
C PHE A 521 -35.41 -13.15 -27.12
N ASN A 522 -35.87 -13.82 -26.06
CA ASN A 522 -35.72 -13.35 -24.68
C ASN A 522 -34.25 -13.26 -24.22
N LEU A 523 -33.32 -13.98 -24.84
CA LEU A 523 -31.88 -13.84 -24.56
C LEU A 523 -31.32 -12.46 -24.91
N VAL A 524 -31.95 -11.74 -25.85
CA VAL A 524 -31.47 -10.43 -26.32
C VAL A 524 -32.48 -9.29 -26.14
N ALA A 525 -33.72 -9.60 -25.77
CA ALA A 525 -34.76 -8.61 -25.53
C ALA A 525 -34.58 -7.90 -24.17
N GLN A 526 -34.81 -6.60 -24.15
CA GLN A 526 -34.91 -5.77 -22.94
C GLN A 526 -36.36 -5.28 -22.82
N ASP A 527 -36.99 -5.50 -21.67
CA ASP A 527 -38.40 -5.17 -21.43
C ASP A 527 -39.37 -5.72 -22.51
N GLY A 528 -39.06 -6.90 -23.06
CA GLY A 528 -39.86 -7.55 -24.11
C GLY A 528 -39.72 -6.94 -25.51
N GLN A 529 -38.73 -6.07 -25.73
CA GLN A 529 -38.41 -5.44 -27.02
C GLN A 529 -36.93 -5.64 -27.37
N ALA A 530 -36.60 -5.71 -28.66
CA ALA A 530 -35.22 -5.76 -29.14
C ALA A 530 -35.00 -4.72 -30.24
N ASP A 531 -33.86 -4.03 -30.22
CA ASP A 531 -33.44 -3.15 -31.31
C ASP A 531 -32.63 -3.92 -32.38
N GLN A 532 -32.26 -3.23 -33.47
CA GLN A 532 -31.49 -3.84 -34.55
C GLN A 532 -30.13 -4.39 -34.09
N LYS A 533 -29.48 -3.79 -33.10
CA LYS A 533 -28.18 -4.26 -32.58
C LYS A 533 -28.33 -5.54 -31.80
N HIS A 534 -29.37 -5.64 -30.96
CA HIS A 534 -29.67 -6.85 -30.19
C HIS A 534 -29.97 -8.04 -31.13
N ILE A 535 -30.76 -7.82 -32.18
CA ILE A 535 -31.02 -8.85 -33.20
C ILE A 535 -29.76 -9.17 -34.01
N ALA A 536 -28.93 -8.17 -34.34
CA ALA A 536 -27.67 -8.42 -35.04
C ALA A 536 -26.72 -9.31 -34.23
N LEU A 537 -26.58 -9.06 -32.92
CA LEU A 537 -25.78 -9.87 -32.01
C LEU A 537 -26.31 -11.30 -31.95
N LEU A 538 -27.63 -11.46 -31.79
CA LEU A 538 -28.26 -12.78 -31.79
C LEU A 538 -27.95 -13.57 -33.07
N LEU A 539 -28.17 -12.96 -34.24
CA LEU A 539 -27.90 -13.61 -35.52
C LEU A 539 -26.41 -13.90 -35.71
N TYR A 540 -25.54 -13.04 -35.20
CA TYR A 540 -24.09 -13.24 -35.24
C TYR A 540 -23.65 -14.44 -34.38
N ASP A 541 -24.30 -14.65 -33.25
CA ASP A 541 -24.03 -15.81 -32.39
C ASP A 541 -24.60 -17.09 -32.99
N LEU A 542 -25.83 -17.04 -33.51
CA LEU A 542 -26.48 -18.18 -34.16
C LEU A 542 -25.69 -18.69 -35.36
N ILE A 543 -25.09 -17.81 -36.18
CA ILE A 543 -24.32 -18.22 -37.35
C ILE A 543 -23.00 -18.91 -36.99
N GLN A 544 -22.50 -18.78 -35.75
CA GLN A 544 -21.30 -19.51 -35.32
C GLN A 544 -21.53 -21.03 -35.32
N ILE A 545 -22.75 -21.50 -35.06
CA ILE A 545 -23.06 -22.95 -35.04
C ILE A 545 -22.85 -23.57 -36.44
N PRO A 546 -23.50 -23.09 -37.52
CA PRO A 546 -23.18 -23.54 -38.88
C PRO A 546 -21.71 -23.29 -39.28
N ARG A 547 -21.06 -22.26 -38.75
CA ARG A 547 -19.64 -21.97 -39.02
C ARG A 547 -18.73 -23.10 -38.55
N LEU A 548 -18.97 -23.66 -37.36
CA LEU A 548 -18.19 -24.76 -36.79
C LEU A 548 -18.22 -26.03 -37.65
N VAL A 549 -19.29 -26.22 -38.43
CA VAL A 549 -19.43 -27.35 -39.37
C VAL A 549 -19.15 -26.97 -40.84
N GLY A 550 -18.62 -25.77 -41.06
CA GLY A 550 -18.19 -25.27 -42.36
C GLY A 550 -19.32 -24.82 -43.31
N GLU A 551 -20.50 -24.50 -42.78
CA GLU A 551 -21.71 -24.19 -43.58
C GLU A 551 -22.13 -22.71 -43.52
N ALA A 552 -21.42 -21.85 -42.78
CA ALA A 552 -21.82 -20.44 -42.58
C ALA A 552 -22.03 -19.65 -43.89
N ALA A 553 -21.20 -19.88 -44.91
CA ALA A 553 -21.33 -19.20 -46.20
C ALA A 553 -22.69 -19.45 -46.88
N ALA A 554 -23.28 -20.61 -46.62
CA ALA A 554 -24.56 -21.00 -47.19
C ALA A 554 -25.78 -20.32 -46.53
N PHE A 555 -25.55 -19.63 -45.41
CA PHE A 555 -26.58 -18.92 -44.64
C PHE A 555 -26.27 -17.41 -44.51
N GLY A 556 -25.51 -16.84 -45.47
CA GLY A 556 -25.20 -15.40 -45.51
C GLY A 556 -23.86 -15.00 -44.86
N GLY A 557 -23.12 -15.97 -44.31
CA GLY A 557 -21.80 -15.73 -43.71
C GLY A 557 -21.85 -14.83 -42.49
N SER A 558 -20.75 -14.13 -42.19
CA SER A 558 -20.66 -13.24 -41.03
C SER A 558 -21.44 -11.92 -41.17
N ASN A 559 -21.98 -11.63 -42.35
CA ASN A 559 -22.73 -10.39 -42.59
C ASN A 559 -24.22 -10.59 -42.31
N VAL A 560 -24.63 -10.27 -41.09
CA VAL A 560 -26.02 -10.44 -40.62
C VAL A 560 -26.96 -9.30 -41.02
N GLU A 561 -26.42 -8.17 -41.47
CA GLU A 561 -27.15 -6.93 -41.75
C GLU A 561 -28.36 -7.12 -42.70
N PRO A 562 -28.28 -7.88 -43.81
CA PRO A 562 -29.44 -8.10 -44.67
C PRO A 562 -30.58 -8.85 -43.97
N SER A 563 -30.24 -9.76 -43.05
CA SER A 563 -31.23 -10.52 -42.26
C SER A 563 -31.85 -9.66 -41.17
N VAL A 564 -31.07 -8.78 -40.54
CA VAL A 564 -31.59 -7.80 -39.58
C VAL A 564 -32.58 -6.86 -40.27
N ARG A 565 -32.23 -6.31 -41.44
CA ARG A 565 -33.14 -5.45 -42.20
C ARG A 565 -34.44 -6.17 -42.58
N SER A 566 -34.33 -7.39 -43.12
CA SER A 566 -35.50 -8.23 -43.45
C SER A 566 -36.38 -8.50 -42.23
N CYS A 567 -35.80 -8.70 -41.04
CA CYS A 567 -36.55 -8.87 -39.81
C CYS A 567 -37.36 -7.61 -39.46
N PHE A 568 -36.74 -6.43 -39.55
CA PHE A 568 -37.38 -5.16 -39.20
C PHE A 568 -38.35 -4.63 -40.27
N GLU A 569 -38.30 -5.12 -41.50
CA GLU A 569 -39.32 -4.83 -42.53
C GLU A 569 -40.72 -5.29 -42.09
N THR A 570 -40.82 -6.37 -41.31
CA THR A 570 -42.11 -6.87 -40.77
C THR A 570 -42.81 -5.88 -39.83
N VAL A 571 -42.03 -4.98 -39.21
CA VAL A 571 -42.52 -3.90 -38.34
C VAL A 571 -42.37 -2.51 -38.98
N ARG A 572 -42.30 -2.45 -40.32
CA ARG A 572 -42.16 -1.20 -41.09
C ARG A 572 -40.95 -0.36 -40.66
N LEU A 573 -39.84 -1.03 -40.35
CA LEU A 573 -38.58 -0.40 -39.92
C LEU A 573 -38.71 0.44 -38.64
N ALA A 574 -39.58 0.02 -37.72
CA ALA A 574 -39.63 0.56 -36.37
C ALA A 574 -38.27 0.43 -35.65
N PRO A 575 -37.96 1.30 -34.66
CA PRO A 575 -36.69 1.24 -33.94
C PRO A 575 -36.52 -0.04 -33.11
N THR A 576 -37.63 -0.67 -32.70
CA THR A 576 -37.65 -1.92 -31.94
C THR A 576 -38.64 -2.91 -32.53
N ILE A 577 -38.40 -4.19 -32.28
CA ILE A 577 -39.28 -5.30 -32.61
C ILE A 577 -39.68 -6.03 -31.32
N GLY A 578 -40.94 -6.46 -31.25
CA GLY A 578 -41.45 -7.32 -30.17
C GLY A 578 -41.39 -8.80 -30.56
N MET A 579 -41.66 -9.68 -29.60
CA MET A 579 -41.56 -11.13 -29.77
C MET A 579 -42.45 -11.68 -30.90
N ALA A 580 -43.73 -11.31 -30.95
CA ALA A 580 -44.66 -11.87 -31.94
C ALA A 580 -44.25 -11.56 -33.41
N PRO A 581 -43.94 -10.31 -33.81
CA PRO A 581 -43.42 -10.02 -35.15
C PRO A 581 -42.11 -10.75 -35.47
N PHE A 582 -41.21 -10.91 -34.48
CA PHE A 582 -39.98 -11.67 -34.67
C PHE A 582 -40.25 -13.16 -34.95
N LEU A 583 -41.19 -13.78 -34.23
CA LEU A 583 -41.59 -15.17 -34.48
C LEU A 583 -42.24 -15.34 -35.86
N ASP A 584 -43.04 -14.37 -36.30
CA ASP A 584 -43.64 -14.39 -37.63
C ASP A 584 -42.62 -14.23 -38.75
N TRP A 585 -41.53 -13.48 -38.52
CA TRP A 585 -40.37 -13.47 -39.40
C TRP A 585 -39.64 -14.82 -39.42
N MET A 586 -39.42 -15.44 -38.26
CA MET A 586 -38.79 -16.77 -38.16
C MET A 586 -39.60 -17.86 -38.89
N LYS A 587 -40.93 -17.80 -38.83
CA LYS A 587 -41.84 -18.72 -39.57
C LYS A 587 -41.73 -18.59 -41.09
N GLN A 588 -41.24 -17.46 -41.61
CA GLN A 588 -40.97 -17.29 -43.03
C GLN A 588 -39.65 -17.96 -43.48
N GLU A 589 -38.98 -18.68 -42.58
CA GLU A 589 -37.75 -19.42 -42.83
C GLU A 589 -36.65 -18.59 -43.51
N PRO A 590 -36.20 -17.48 -42.88
CA PRO A 590 -35.15 -16.64 -43.44
C PRO A 590 -33.88 -17.47 -43.67
N GLN A 591 -33.20 -17.23 -44.80
CA GLN A 591 -32.02 -18.01 -45.19
C GLN A 591 -30.93 -18.07 -44.09
N SER A 592 -30.76 -17.02 -43.28
CA SER A 592 -29.76 -17.00 -42.21
C SER A 592 -30.04 -17.96 -41.03
N VAL A 593 -31.29 -18.38 -40.85
CA VAL A 593 -31.75 -19.15 -39.70
C VAL A 593 -32.60 -20.37 -40.07
N VAL A 594 -32.84 -20.62 -41.36
CA VAL A 594 -33.65 -21.75 -41.87
C VAL A 594 -33.14 -23.13 -41.41
N TRP A 595 -31.85 -23.25 -41.11
CA TRP A 595 -31.27 -24.48 -40.57
C TRP A 595 -31.84 -24.86 -39.19
N LEU A 596 -32.29 -23.88 -38.40
CA LEU A 596 -32.74 -24.08 -37.03
C LEU A 596 -34.15 -24.74 -36.99
N PRO A 597 -35.18 -24.26 -37.72
CA PRO A 597 -36.45 -24.99 -37.87
C PRO A 597 -36.33 -26.34 -38.60
N VAL A 598 -35.33 -26.51 -39.47
CA VAL A 598 -35.08 -27.79 -40.17
C VAL A 598 -34.40 -28.81 -39.26
N MET A 599 -33.61 -28.39 -38.27
CA MET A 599 -33.09 -29.29 -37.25
C MET A 599 -34.14 -29.81 -36.27
N HIS A 600 -35.14 -28.98 -35.98
CA HIS A 600 -36.24 -29.35 -35.09
C HIS A 600 -37.17 -30.38 -35.74
N ARG A 601 -37.30 -30.34 -37.07
CA ARG A 601 -38.03 -31.34 -37.87
C ARG A 601 -37.19 -32.58 -38.08
#